data_AF-A0A6I4XJR2-F1
#
_entry.id   AF-A0A6I4XJR2-F1
#
_cell.length_a   1.000
_cell.length_b   1.000
_cell.length_c   1.000
_cell.angle_alpha   90.00
_cell.angle_beta   90.00
_cell.angle_gamma   90.00
#
_symmetry.space_group_name_H-M   'P 1'
#
loop_
_entity.id
_entity.type
_entity.pdbx_description
1 polymer ?
#
loop_
_entity_poly.entity_id
_entity_poly.type
_entity_poly.pdbx_seq_one_letter_code
_entity_poly.pdbx_strand_id
1 'polypeptide(L)' 'EMSVIEERMAVAREEIEMMALYDYAVVNDEVPLAVQRIKDIIASEHFRVDRVIGKYIKMLEEM' A
#
# COMPACT_ATOMS: atom_id res chain seq x y z
N GLU A 1 34.18 -2.03 -9.03
CA GLU A 1 34.22 -0.56 -9.07
C GLU A 1 33.17 -0.01 -8.09
N MET A 2 33.50 1.02 -7.31
CA MET A 2 32.59 1.67 -6.33
C MET A 2 31.41 2.41 -7.00
N SER A 3 31.51 2.74 -8.29
CA SER A 3 30.52 3.49 -9.07
C SER A 3 29.14 2.83 -9.12
N VAL A 4 29.08 1.51 -9.33
CA VAL A 4 27.80 0.77 -9.40
C VAL A 4 27.10 0.74 -8.04
N ILE A 5 27.87 0.72 -6.93
CA ILE A 5 27.29 0.75 -5.58
C ILE A 5 26.73 2.14 -5.30
N GLU A 6 27.45 3.21 -5.65
CA GLU A 6 26.99 4.59 -5.50
C GLU A 6 25.73 4.87 -6.31
N GLU A 7 25.65 4.39 -7.56
CA GLU A 7 24.47 4.49 -8.41
C GLU A 7 23.25 3.77 -7.78
N ARG A 8 23.44 2.54 -7.28
CA ARG A 8 22.36 1.81 -6.61
C ARG A 8 21.90 2.49 -5.32
N MET A 9 22.81 3.10 -4.57
CA MET A 9 22.47 3.87 -3.36
C MET A 9 21.71 5.15 -3.67
N ALA A 10 22.02 5.81 -4.79
CA ALA A 10 21.28 6.99 -5.26
C ALA A 10 19.83 6.62 -5.63
N VAL A 11 19.63 5.54 -6.38
CA VAL A 11 18.27 5.04 -6.72
C VAL A 11 17.47 4.67 -5.47
N ALA A 12 18.08 3.93 -4.53
CA ALA A 12 17.40 3.56 -3.28
C ALA A 12 16.95 4.79 -2.47
N ARG A 13 17.72 5.88 -2.52
CA ARG A 13 17.35 7.14 -1.87
C ARG A 13 16.15 7.79 -2.55
N GLU A 14 16.15 7.86 -3.89
CA GLU A 14 15.01 8.38 -4.65
C GLU A 14 13.74 7.53 -4.40
N GLU A 15 13.87 6.21 -4.32
CA GLU A 15 12.76 5.31 -3.97
C GLU A 15 12.17 5.62 -2.58
N ILE A 16 13.01 5.88 -1.58
CA ILE A 16 12.55 6.28 -0.22
C ILE A 16 11.85 7.64 -0.26
N GLU A 17 12.37 8.59 -1.02
CA GLU A 17 11.72 9.90 -1.19
C GLU A 17 10.36 9.76 -1.88
N MET A 18 10.23 8.84 -2.85
CA MET A 18 8.96 8.52 -3.50
C MET A 18 7.99 7.74 -2.60
N MET A 19 8.44 7.01 -1.58
CA MET A 19 7.55 6.29 -0.65
C MET A 19 6.53 7.22 0.04
N ALA A 20 6.88 8.49 0.25
CA ALA A 20 5.98 9.49 0.82
C ALA A 20 4.74 9.78 -0.06
N LEU A 21 4.76 9.37 -1.34
CA LEU A 21 3.67 9.56 -2.29
C LEU A 21 2.68 8.38 -2.32
N TYR A 22 2.97 7.29 -1.62
CA TYR A 22 2.14 6.08 -1.61
C TYR A 22 1.40 5.93 -0.28
N ASP A 23 0.20 5.37 -0.32
CA ASP A 23 -0.60 5.10 0.89
C ASP A 23 -0.01 3.96 1.74
N TYR A 24 0.64 2.98 1.08
CA TYR A 24 1.22 1.80 1.73
C TYR A 24 2.54 1.41 1.10
N ALA A 25 3.53 1.07 1.93
CA ALA A 25 4.79 0.44 1.52
C ALA A 25 4.90 -0.95 2.14
N VAL A 26 5.18 -1.97 1.33
CA VAL A 26 5.30 -3.36 1.77
C VAL A 26 6.72 -3.86 1.51
N VAL A 27 7.40 -4.30 2.58
CA VAL A 27 8.73 -4.93 2.47
C VAL A 27 8.56 -6.33 1.88
N ASN A 28 9.33 -6.63 0.83
CA ASN A 28 9.39 -7.94 0.18
C ASN A 28 10.58 -8.74 0.70
N ASP A 29 10.49 -9.18 1.95
CA ASP A 29 11.42 -10.11 2.60
C ASP A 29 11.25 -11.53 2.06
N GLU A 30 10.01 -12.03 2.04
CA GLU A 30 9.62 -13.30 1.45
C GLU A 30 8.38 -13.11 0.56
N VAL A 31 8.45 -13.63 -0.66
CA VAL A 31 7.37 -13.47 -1.66
C VAL A 31 6.00 -13.92 -1.12
N PRO A 32 5.84 -15.08 -0.44
CA PRO A 32 4.55 -15.47 0.11
C PRO A 32 4.01 -14.50 1.16
N LEU A 33 4.90 -13.93 2.00
CA LEU A 33 4.52 -12.98 3.05
C LEU A 33 4.11 -11.62 2.46
N ALA A 34 4.87 -11.12 1.49
CA ALA A 34 4.55 -9.88 0.79
C ALA A 34 3.18 -9.97 0.10
N VAL A 35 2.91 -11.10 -0.57
CA VAL A 35 1.61 -11.36 -1.20
C VAL A 35 0.49 -11.37 -0.17
N GLN A 36 0.69 -11.99 1.00
CA GLN A 36 -0.31 -12.00 2.07
C GLN A 36 -0.58 -10.58 2.59
N ARG A 37 0.48 -9.82 2.90
CA ARG A 37 0.37 -8.42 3.37
C ARG A 37 -0.38 -7.53 2.37
N ILE A 38 -0.11 -7.69 1.07
CA ILE A 38 -0.83 -6.95 0.01
C ILE A 38 -2.32 -7.33 -0.01
N LYS A 39 -2.66 -8.61 0.11
CA LYS A 39 -4.07 -9.06 0.17
C LYS A 39 -4.79 -8.45 1.38
N ASP A 40 -4.14 -8.39 2.53
CA ASP A 40 -4.70 -7.85 3.76
C ASP A 40 -4.95 -6.33 3.65
N ILE A 41 -4.05 -5.59 3.00
CA ILE A 41 -4.25 -4.16 2.68
C ILE A 41 -5.49 -3.99 1.79
N ILE A 42 -5.60 -4.75 0.70
CA ILE A 42 -6.75 -4.68 -0.22
C ILE A 42 -8.06 -5.04 0.51
N ALA A 43 -8.05 -6.08 1.36
CA ALA A 43 -9.22 -6.45 2.15
C ALA A 43 -9.63 -5.31 3.09
N SER A 44 -8.67 -4.72 3.79
CA SER A 44 -8.90 -3.60 4.73
C SER A 44 -9.48 -2.36 4.03
N GLU A 45 -8.99 -2.05 2.82
CA GLU A 45 -9.47 -0.94 2.00
C GLU A 45 -10.96 -1.07 1.64
N HIS A 46 -11.49 -2.29 1.49
CA HIS A 46 -12.92 -2.51 1.27
C HIS A 46 -13.79 -2.17 2.49
N PHE A 47 -13.22 -2.18 3.69
CA PHE A 47 -13.94 -1.88 4.94
C PHE A 47 -13.86 -0.41 5.34
N ARG A 48 -13.20 0.45 4.56
CA ARG A 48 -13.14 1.87 4.88
C ARG A 48 -14.53 2.49 4.91
N VAL A 49 -14.73 3.35 5.92
CA VAL A 49 -16.03 3.97 6.21
C VAL A 49 -16.56 4.75 5.01
N ASP A 50 -15.69 5.46 4.30
CA ASP A 50 -16.02 6.22 3.08
C ASP A 50 -16.69 5.35 2.00
N ARG A 51 -16.27 4.10 1.83
CA ARG A 51 -16.86 3.14 0.89
C ARG A 51 -18.16 2.52 1.38
N VAL A 52 -18.26 2.26 2.69
CA VAL A 52 -19.34 1.45 3.26
C VAL A 52 -20.53 2.29 3.74
N ILE A 53 -20.30 3.52 4.19
CA ILE A 53 -21.34 4.39 4.78
C ILE A 53 -22.50 4.66 3.82
N GLY A 54 -22.20 4.90 2.53
CA GLY A 54 -23.24 5.17 1.53
C GLY A 54 -24.19 3.99 1.34
N LYS A 55 -23.69 2.76 1.45
CA LYS A 55 -24.52 1.55 1.39
C LYS A 55 -25.46 1.47 2.59
N TYR A 56 -24.97 1.73 3.81
CA TYR A 56 -25.81 1.68 5.01
C TYR A 56 -26.84 2.80 5.05
N ILE A 57 -26.49 4.02 4.64
CA ILE A 57 -27.45 5.14 4.55
C ILE A 57 -28.57 4.78 3.58
N LYS A 58 -28.25 4.29 2.39
CA LYS A 58 -29.25 3.88 1.41
C LYS A 58 -30.16 2.78 1.95
N MET A 59 -29.61 1.78 2.65
CA MET A 59 -30.41 0.73 3.28
C MET A 59 -31.38 1.30 4.34
N LEU A 60 -30.99 2.32 5.10
CA LEU A 60 -31.85 2.97 6.09
C LEU A 60 -32.93 3.84 5.45
N GLU A 61 -32.67 4.47 4.30
CA GLU A 61 -33.64 5.26 3.55
C GLU A 61 -34.71 4.40 2.86
N GLU A 62 -34.38 3.15 2.52
CA GLU A 62 -35.27 2.18 1.89
C GLU A 62 -36.10 1.35 2.91
N MET A 63 -35.87 1.53 4.22
CA MET A 63 -36.65 0.94 5.32
C MET A 63 -37.89 1.78 5.65
#